data_AF-F6J785-F1
#
_entry.id   AF-F6J785-F1
#
_cell.length_a   1.000
_cell.length_b   1.000
_cell.length_c   1.000
_cell.angle_alpha   90.00
_cell.angle_beta   90.00
_cell.angle_gamma   90.00
#
_symmetry.space_group_name_H-M   'P 1'
#
loop_
_entity.id
_entity.type
_entity.pdbx_description
1 polymer ?
#
loop_
_entity_poly.entity_id
_entity_poly.type
_entity_poly.pdbx_seq_one_letter_code
_entity_poly.pdbx_strand_id
1 'polypeptide(L)'
;TKANKGCANSGNLDSWRLSRRTKHLSAGVAGVVEEILQAGVGRNKRDVREATKYIETAIIVDKAMFDKRNGSTRAEVIHDAIQVANIADLYFRTLNTRVSVVYIETWGKNQAVIDGSKDISKAISNFNDYTSRNLFQIERDTTQLLTGETFAGGEAGMAVPETVCTPRAVGISVDVNVYEPHLLAGTMAHMIGHNIG
;
A
#
# COMPACT_ATOMS: atom_id res chain seq x y z
N THR A 1 22.54 7.94 11.21
CA THR A 1 21.73 8.74 10.26
C THR A 1 20.80 7.80 9.52
N LYS A 2 19.50 7.79 9.89
CA LYS A 2 18.52 6.92 9.21
C LYS A 2 18.47 7.32 7.74
N ALA A 3 18.67 6.35 6.85
CA ALA A 3 18.57 6.55 5.42
C ALA A 3 17.21 7.19 5.08
N ASN A 4 17.22 8.16 4.18
CA ASN A 4 16.03 8.84 3.69
C ASN A 4 14.98 7.78 3.30
N LYS A 5 13.84 7.74 4.00
CA LYS A 5 12.71 6.85 3.69
C LYS A 5 12.06 7.33 2.39
N GLY A 6 12.74 7.05 1.29
CA GLY A 6 12.31 7.44 -0.04
C GLY A 6 11.14 6.57 -0.46
N CYS A 7 9.99 7.20 -0.61
CA CYS A 7 8.82 6.60 -1.22
C CYS A 7 9.08 6.22 -2.68
N ALA A 8 8.65 5.02 -3.07
CA ALA A 8 9.05 4.34 -4.30
C ALA A 8 8.86 5.16 -5.61
N ASN A 9 8.01 6.18 -5.60
CA ASN A 9 7.71 7.03 -6.75
C ASN A 9 8.53 8.33 -6.84
N SER A 10 9.49 8.60 -5.95
CA SER A 10 10.35 9.79 -6.05
C SER A 10 11.46 9.68 -7.12
N GLY A 11 11.37 8.71 -8.04
CA GLY A 11 12.30 8.52 -9.14
C GLY A 11 11.86 9.28 -10.39
N ASN A 12 12.55 10.39 -10.68
CA ASN A 12 12.37 11.22 -11.87
C ASN A 12 12.34 10.37 -13.18
N LEU A 13 11.17 10.25 -13.80
CA LEU A 13 10.90 9.44 -15.00
C LEU A 13 11.70 9.90 -16.23
N ASP A 14 12.20 11.12 -16.24
CA ASP A 14 12.83 11.73 -17.42
C ASP A 14 14.21 11.13 -17.75
N SER A 15 14.88 10.51 -16.77
CA SER A 15 16.21 9.91 -16.99
C SER A 15 16.19 8.59 -17.77
N TRP A 16 15.03 7.92 -17.87
CA TRP A 16 14.90 6.62 -18.54
C TRP A 16 14.88 6.71 -20.07
N ARG A 17 14.48 7.85 -20.64
CA ARG A 17 14.45 8.03 -22.11
C ARG A 17 15.84 8.24 -22.71
N LEU A 18 16.78 8.79 -21.95
CA LEU A 18 18.13 9.11 -22.44
C LEU A 18 19.05 7.87 -22.50
N SER A 19 18.88 6.89 -21.61
CA SER A 19 19.76 5.71 -21.55
C SER A 19 19.55 4.72 -22.70
N ARG A 20 18.45 4.80 -23.45
CA ARG A 20 18.16 3.86 -24.55
C ARG A 20 18.89 4.21 -25.85
N ARG A 21 19.47 5.41 -25.95
CA ARG A 21 20.07 5.93 -27.20
C ARG A 21 21.56 5.68 -27.35
N THR A 22 22.27 5.24 -26.31
CA THR A 22 23.75 5.15 -26.30
C THR A 22 24.33 3.73 -26.38
N LYS A 23 23.53 2.68 -26.56
CA LYS A 23 24.03 1.29 -26.63
C LYS A 23 24.43 0.77 -28.02
N HIS A 24 24.51 1.62 -29.04
CA HIS A 24 25.04 1.24 -30.35
C HIS A 24 26.04 2.28 -30.83
N LEU A 25 27.34 2.12 -30.50
CA LEU A 25 28.46 2.60 -31.32
C LEU A 25 29.79 1.95 -30.86
N SER A 26 30.30 1.11 -31.76
CA SER A 26 31.70 0.69 -32.01
C SER A 26 32.61 0.19 -30.87
N ALA A 27 32.94 -1.10 -30.98
CA ALA A 27 34.15 -1.72 -30.47
C ALA A 27 35.42 -1.13 -31.16
N GLY A 28 36.51 -0.95 -30.41
CA GLY A 28 37.83 -0.68 -31.00
C GLY A 28 38.91 -0.15 -30.04
N VAL A 29 39.77 -1.05 -29.54
CA VAL A 29 41.22 -0.88 -29.29
C VAL A 29 41.72 0.24 -28.34
N ALA A 30 40.99 0.60 -27.29
CA ALA A 30 41.52 1.44 -26.20
C ALA A 30 41.66 0.70 -24.84
N GLY A 31 41.59 -0.63 -24.87
CA GLY A 31 41.31 -1.46 -23.69
C GLY A 31 42.47 -1.82 -22.75
N VAL A 32 43.50 -0.99 -22.57
CA VAL A 32 44.62 -1.37 -21.66
C VAL A 32 45.10 -0.24 -20.73
N VAL A 33 44.68 1.02 -20.92
CA VAL A 33 45.23 2.15 -20.13
C VAL A 33 44.23 2.75 -19.13
N GLU A 34 43.02 2.21 -19.05
CA GLU A 34 41.94 2.78 -18.22
C GLU A 34 41.53 1.89 -17.03
N GLU A 35 42.32 0.86 -16.69
CA GLU A 35 42.02 -0.04 -15.57
C GLU A 35 42.58 0.40 -14.20
N ILE A 36 43.38 1.48 -14.11
CA ILE A 36 44.07 1.85 -12.85
C ILE A 36 43.51 3.13 -12.17
N LEU A 37 42.61 3.89 -12.80
CA LEU A 37 42.13 5.18 -12.24
C LEU A 37 40.62 5.29 -11.98
N GLN A 38 39.89 4.18 -11.82
CA GLN A 38 38.46 4.20 -11.44
C GLN A 38 38.16 3.45 -10.14
N ALA A 39 39.04 3.56 -9.15
CA ALA A 39 38.71 3.32 -7.73
C ALA A 39 37.82 4.44 -7.12
N GLY A 40 37.02 5.11 -7.94
CA GLY A 40 35.91 5.95 -7.49
C GLY A 40 34.68 5.07 -7.43
N VAL A 41 34.17 4.81 -6.23
CA VAL A 41 32.94 4.05 -5.97
C VAL A 41 31.75 4.78 -6.62
N GLY A 42 31.58 4.60 -7.92
CA GLY A 42 30.41 5.00 -8.67
C GLY A 42 29.27 4.10 -8.25
N ARG A 43 28.43 4.58 -7.33
CA ARG A 43 27.25 3.86 -6.88
C ARG A 43 26.31 3.67 -8.09
N ASN A 44 26.37 2.51 -8.72
CA ASN A 44 25.43 2.11 -9.77
C ASN A 44 23.99 2.35 -9.28
N LYS A 45 23.14 2.96 -10.12
CA LYS A 45 21.70 3.03 -9.85
C LYS A 45 21.21 1.58 -9.76
N ARG A 46 20.87 1.13 -8.56
CA ARG A 46 20.24 -0.19 -8.34
C ARG A 46 18.99 -0.28 -9.20
N ASP A 47 18.77 -1.42 -9.85
CA ASP A 47 17.50 -1.67 -10.50
C ASP A 47 16.41 -1.66 -9.42
N VAL A 48 15.51 -0.68 -9.52
CA VAL A 48 14.41 -0.49 -8.58
C VAL A 48 13.43 -1.68 -8.63
N ARG A 49 13.47 -2.50 -9.70
CA ARG A 49 12.65 -3.70 -9.86
C ARG A 49 13.21 -4.92 -9.12
N GLU A 50 14.53 -4.96 -8.91
CA GLU A 50 15.20 -6.07 -8.22
C GLU A 50 15.25 -5.83 -6.69
N ALA A 51 15.12 -4.58 -6.25
CA ALA A 51 15.10 -4.24 -4.84
C ALA A 51 13.77 -4.64 -4.18
N THR A 52 13.85 -5.25 -2.99
CA THR A 52 12.67 -5.46 -2.16
C THR A 52 12.10 -4.12 -1.70
N LYS A 53 10.81 -3.91 -1.96
CA LYS A 53 10.05 -2.72 -1.55
C LYS A 53 9.19 -3.05 -0.35
N TYR A 54 8.87 -2.04 0.45
CA TYR A 54 7.98 -2.15 1.59
C TYR A 54 6.85 -1.12 1.42
N ILE A 55 5.64 -1.54 1.73
CA ILE A 55 4.45 -0.68 1.84
C ILE A 55 4.08 -0.68 3.32
N GLU A 56 4.40 0.42 4.01
CA GLU A 56 4.03 0.66 5.40
C GLU A 56 2.52 0.97 5.46
N THR A 57 1.71 -0.01 5.87
CA THR A 57 0.24 0.08 5.85
C THR A 57 -0.31 0.33 7.25
N ALA A 58 -1.14 1.35 7.39
CA ALA A 58 -2.02 1.53 8.53
C ALA A 58 -3.36 0.83 8.27
N ILE A 59 -3.84 0.03 9.21
CA ILE A 59 -5.13 -0.66 9.12
C ILE A 59 -6.11 -0.03 10.10
N ILE A 60 -7.31 0.24 9.62
CA ILE A 60 -8.43 0.69 10.43
C ILE A 60 -9.54 -0.35 10.33
N VAL A 61 -10.05 -0.80 11.46
CA VAL A 61 -11.14 -1.75 11.55
C VAL A 61 -12.36 -1.01 12.11
N ASP A 62 -13.40 -0.85 11.29
CA ASP A 62 -14.58 -0.10 11.70
C ASP A 62 -15.48 -0.88 12.66
N LYS A 63 -16.52 -0.23 13.18
CA LYS A 63 -17.50 -0.87 14.06
C LYS A 63 -18.21 -2.04 13.37
N ALA A 64 -18.54 -1.89 12.08
CA ALA A 64 -19.29 -2.89 11.33
C ALA A 64 -18.54 -4.22 11.22
N MET A 65 -17.20 -4.21 11.15
CA MET A 65 -16.38 -5.43 11.23
C MET A 65 -16.58 -6.21 12.53
N PHE A 66 -16.73 -5.51 13.66
CA PHE A 66 -17.03 -6.14 14.95
C PHE A 66 -18.46 -6.66 14.98
N ASP A 67 -19.42 -5.88 14.50
CA ASP A 67 -20.83 -6.26 14.47
C ASP A 67 -21.05 -7.53 13.63
N LYS A 68 -20.35 -7.64 12.49
CA LYS A 68 -20.44 -8.81 11.58
C LYS A 68 -19.89 -10.10 12.20
N ARG A 69 -18.95 -10.00 13.13
CA ARG A 69 -18.31 -11.12 13.85
C ARG A 69 -18.95 -11.43 15.20
N ASN A 70 -20.14 -10.86 15.45
CA ASN A 70 -21.00 -10.99 16.63
C ASN A 70 -20.53 -12.00 17.70
N GLY A 71 -20.07 -11.49 18.84
CA GLY A 71 -19.56 -12.31 19.96
C GLY A 71 -18.04 -12.49 19.97
N SER A 72 -17.35 -12.16 18.87
CA SER A 72 -15.89 -12.12 18.86
C SER A 72 -15.35 -11.01 19.75
N THR A 73 -14.31 -11.33 20.50
CA THR A 73 -13.55 -10.38 21.30
C THR A 73 -12.80 -9.42 20.41
N ARG A 74 -12.43 -8.26 20.97
CA ARG A 74 -11.57 -7.29 20.29
C ARG A 74 -10.26 -7.91 19.78
N ALA A 75 -9.68 -8.82 20.54
CA ALA A 75 -8.42 -9.47 20.19
C ALA A 75 -8.57 -10.38 18.98
N GLU A 76 -9.67 -11.13 18.87
CA GLU A 76 -9.96 -12.00 17.73
C GLU A 76 -10.14 -11.19 16.44
N VAL A 77 -10.89 -10.09 16.47
CA VAL A 77 -11.07 -9.25 15.28
C VAL A 77 -9.76 -8.59 14.84
N ILE A 78 -8.90 -8.18 15.78
CA ILE A 78 -7.55 -7.67 15.46
C ILE A 78 -6.68 -8.78 14.86
N HIS A 79 -6.76 -9.99 15.40
CA HIS A 79 -6.04 -11.15 14.86
C HIS A 79 -6.47 -11.45 13.42
N ASP A 80 -7.76 -11.40 13.11
CA ASP A 80 -8.28 -11.55 11.75
C ASP A 80 -7.74 -10.47 10.81
N ALA A 81 -7.72 -9.20 11.25
CA ALA A 81 -7.16 -8.11 10.45
C ALA A 81 -5.66 -8.32 10.15
N ILE A 82 -4.89 -8.84 11.11
CA ILE A 82 -3.48 -9.21 10.91
C ILE A 82 -3.37 -10.40 9.94
N GLN A 83 -4.25 -11.40 10.03
CA GLN A 83 -4.27 -12.52 9.10
C GLN A 83 -4.55 -12.06 7.66
N VAL A 84 -5.51 -11.16 7.48
CA VAL A 84 -5.81 -10.52 6.20
C VAL A 84 -4.58 -9.81 5.65
N ALA A 85 -3.88 -9.03 6.47
CA ALA A 85 -2.65 -8.35 6.06
C ALA A 85 -1.53 -9.32 5.68
N ASN A 86 -1.36 -10.42 6.40
CA ASN A 86 -0.39 -11.46 6.08
C ASN A 86 -0.69 -12.13 4.73
N ILE A 87 -1.97 -12.40 4.44
CA ILE A 87 -2.36 -12.96 3.13
C ILE A 87 -2.14 -11.92 2.02
N ALA A 88 -2.47 -10.64 2.26
CA ALA A 88 -2.18 -9.57 1.31
C ALA A 88 -0.68 -9.45 1.02
N ASP A 89 0.20 -9.53 2.04
CA ASP A 89 1.65 -9.58 1.85
C ASP A 89 2.09 -10.72 0.92
N LEU A 90 1.49 -11.92 1.05
CA LEU A 90 1.77 -13.04 0.16
C LEU A 90 1.48 -12.70 -1.31
N TYR A 91 0.41 -11.94 -1.60
CA TYR A 91 0.08 -11.52 -2.96
C TYR A 91 1.10 -10.54 -3.54
N PHE A 92 1.71 -9.68 -2.73
CA PHE A 92 2.73 -8.73 -3.17
C PHE A 92 4.13 -9.35 -3.34
N ARG A 93 4.38 -10.58 -2.85
CA ARG A 93 5.70 -11.24 -2.97
C ARG A 93 6.17 -11.40 -4.41
N THR A 94 5.25 -11.63 -5.35
CA THR A 94 5.57 -11.77 -6.78
C THR A 94 6.10 -10.47 -7.39
N LEU A 95 5.84 -9.33 -6.74
CA LEU A 95 6.28 -7.99 -7.13
C LEU A 95 7.53 -7.52 -6.36
N ASN A 96 8.25 -8.45 -5.69
CA ASN A 96 9.35 -8.12 -4.76
C ASN A 96 8.93 -7.04 -3.73
N THR A 97 7.67 -7.03 -3.34
CA THR A 97 7.12 -6.02 -2.44
C THR A 97 6.57 -6.71 -1.19
N ARG A 98 6.72 -6.06 -0.04
CA ARG A 98 6.23 -6.53 1.25
C ARG A 98 5.21 -5.54 1.80
N VAL A 99 4.09 -6.04 2.30
CA VAL A 99 3.11 -5.23 3.02
C VAL A 99 3.42 -5.35 4.50
N SER A 100 3.72 -4.23 5.16
CA SER A 100 4.08 -4.20 6.57
C SER A 100 3.08 -3.38 7.34
N VAL A 101 2.38 -4.00 8.29
CA VAL A 101 1.44 -3.28 9.16
C VAL A 101 2.22 -2.47 10.19
N VAL A 102 2.08 -1.14 10.16
CA VAL A 102 2.77 -0.21 11.08
C VAL A 102 1.84 0.35 12.15
N TYR A 103 0.53 0.29 11.92
CA TYR A 103 -0.49 0.83 12.81
C TYR A 103 -1.79 0.06 12.63
N ILE A 104 -2.47 -0.24 13.75
CA ILE A 104 -3.83 -0.78 13.75
C ILE A 104 -4.68 0.07 14.67
N GLU A 105 -5.76 0.61 14.14
CA GLU A 105 -6.81 1.24 14.92
C GLU A 105 -8.13 0.51 14.70
N THR A 106 -8.98 0.57 15.72
CA THR A 106 -10.29 -0.05 15.70
C THR A 106 -11.31 0.96 16.19
N TRP A 107 -12.51 0.97 15.63
CA TRP A 107 -13.54 1.90 16.05
C TRP A 107 -14.64 1.20 16.86
N GLY A 108 -14.71 1.52 18.16
CA GLY A 108 -15.89 1.17 18.97
C GLY A 108 -17.13 2.00 18.57
N LYS A 109 -16.89 3.24 18.14
CA LYS A 109 -17.83 4.09 17.41
C LYS A 109 -17.10 4.65 16.21
N ASN A 110 -17.72 4.58 15.04
CA ASN A 110 -17.13 5.07 13.79
C ASN A 110 -16.71 6.54 13.92
N GLN A 111 -15.45 6.82 13.59
CA GLN A 111 -14.87 8.18 13.61
C GLN A 111 -15.10 8.92 12.28
N ALA A 112 -15.38 8.18 11.21
CA ALA A 112 -15.84 8.69 9.93
C ALA A 112 -17.19 8.06 9.58
N VAL A 113 -17.99 8.74 8.76
CA VAL A 113 -19.26 8.19 8.29
C VAL A 113 -19.01 7.19 7.18
N ILE A 114 -19.10 5.91 7.52
CA ILE A 114 -19.09 4.76 6.61
C ILE A 114 -20.52 4.22 6.64
N ASP A 115 -21.29 4.51 5.59
CA ASP A 115 -22.73 4.23 5.53
C ASP A 115 -22.99 3.34 4.32
N GLY A 116 -23.24 2.05 4.56
CA GLY A 116 -23.52 1.08 3.52
C GLY A 116 -24.79 1.36 2.70
N SER A 117 -25.72 2.18 3.22
CA SER A 117 -26.91 2.56 2.46
C SER A 117 -26.63 3.56 1.32
N LYS A 118 -25.43 4.15 1.30
CA LYS A 118 -24.99 5.14 0.31
C LYS A 118 -23.92 4.57 -0.60
N ASP A 119 -23.56 5.36 -1.61
CA ASP A 119 -22.46 5.07 -2.51
C ASP A 119 -21.11 5.05 -1.75
N ILE A 120 -20.29 4.04 -2.01
CA ILE A 120 -18.97 3.84 -1.42
C ILE A 120 -18.02 5.03 -1.68
N SER A 121 -18.23 5.79 -2.75
CA SER A 121 -17.51 7.03 -3.05
C SER A 121 -17.67 8.08 -1.95
N LYS A 122 -18.81 8.13 -1.27
CA LYS A 122 -19.00 9.02 -0.13
C LYS A 122 -18.21 8.52 1.08
N ALA A 123 -18.18 7.20 1.30
CA ALA A 123 -17.43 6.60 2.39
C ALA A 123 -15.92 6.81 2.23
N ILE A 124 -15.35 6.59 1.03
CA ILE A 124 -13.91 6.82 0.79
C ILE A 124 -13.54 8.30 0.96
N SER A 125 -14.42 9.23 0.57
CA SER A 125 -14.21 10.67 0.80
C SER A 125 -14.18 11.00 2.29
N ASN A 126 -15.15 10.51 3.07
CA ASN A 126 -15.18 10.74 4.52
C ASN A 126 -13.98 10.09 5.22
N PHE A 127 -13.57 8.92 4.75
CA PHE A 127 -12.41 8.20 5.27
C PHE A 127 -11.10 8.95 4.98
N ASN A 128 -10.92 9.46 3.76
CA ASN A 128 -9.79 10.30 3.40
C ASN A 128 -9.70 11.57 4.27
N ASP A 129 -10.83 12.22 4.55
CA ASP A 129 -10.87 13.39 5.43
C ASP A 129 -10.45 13.05 6.87
N TYR A 130 -10.92 11.91 7.39
CA TYR A 130 -10.52 11.42 8.71
C TYR A 130 -9.02 11.11 8.76
N THR A 131 -8.48 10.35 7.80
CA THR A 131 -7.04 9.99 7.82
C THR A 131 -6.13 11.21 7.73
N SER A 132 -6.53 12.22 6.96
CA SER A 132 -5.80 13.48 6.81
C SER A 132 -5.76 14.30 8.11
N ARG A 133 -6.79 14.21 8.96
CA ARG A 133 -6.91 14.98 10.21
C ARG A 133 -6.40 14.24 11.43
N ASN A 134 -6.61 12.92 11.48
CA ASN A 134 -6.42 12.12 12.70
C ASN A 134 -5.15 11.26 12.66
N LEU A 135 -4.67 10.87 11.48
CA LEU A 135 -3.50 9.99 11.32
C LEU A 135 -2.25 10.74 10.83
N PHE A 136 -2.22 12.07 10.89
CA PHE A 136 -1.10 12.87 10.37
C PHE A 136 0.24 12.60 11.06
N GLN A 137 0.24 12.16 12.32
CA GLN A 137 1.45 11.87 13.09
C GLN A 137 2.04 10.47 12.82
N ILE A 138 1.28 9.59 12.16
CA ILE A 138 1.72 8.24 11.86
C ILE A 138 2.41 8.26 10.48
N GLU A 139 3.65 7.81 10.40
CA GLU A 139 4.31 7.57 9.12
C GLU A 139 3.75 6.28 8.50
N ARG A 140 3.25 6.38 7.26
CA ARG A 140 2.63 5.30 6.50
C ARG A 140 2.65 5.62 5.01
N ASP A 141 2.66 4.60 4.19
CA ASP A 141 2.56 4.69 2.72
C ASP A 141 1.12 4.59 2.24
N THR A 142 0.27 3.86 2.96
CA THR A 142 -1.17 3.72 2.68
C THR A 142 -1.97 3.43 3.95
N THR A 143 -3.25 3.80 3.93
CA THR A 143 -4.21 3.51 5.01
C THR A 143 -5.38 2.70 4.45
N GLN A 144 -5.65 1.53 5.03
CA GLN A 144 -6.69 0.62 4.58
C GLN A 144 -7.77 0.47 5.65
N LEU A 145 -9.02 0.75 5.29
CA LEU A 145 -10.19 0.45 6.10
C LEU A 145 -10.69 -0.95 5.77
N LEU A 146 -10.82 -1.80 6.78
CA LEU A 146 -11.58 -3.05 6.70
C LEU A 146 -12.96 -2.78 7.29
N THR A 147 -14.00 -3.03 6.51
CA THR A 147 -15.39 -2.76 6.91
C THR A 147 -16.28 -3.99 6.77
N GLY A 148 -17.17 -4.17 7.74
CA GLY A 148 -18.23 -5.19 7.68
C GLY A 148 -19.51 -4.69 7.00
N GLU A 149 -19.56 -3.41 6.61
CA GLU A 149 -20.68 -2.80 5.90
C GLU A 149 -20.93 -3.49 4.55
N THR A 150 -22.18 -3.45 4.10
CA THR A 150 -22.55 -3.87 2.74
C THR A 150 -23.06 -2.64 2.01
N PHE A 151 -22.32 -2.18 0.99
CA PHE A 151 -22.71 -1.02 0.20
C PHE A 151 -23.86 -1.35 -0.76
N ALA A 152 -24.76 -0.39 -0.99
CA ALA A 152 -25.95 -0.56 -1.82
C ALA A 152 -25.62 -0.95 -3.28
N GLY A 153 -24.46 -0.54 -3.80
CA GLY A 153 -23.99 -0.91 -5.13
C GLY A 153 -23.31 -2.28 -5.19
N GLY A 154 -23.12 -2.96 -4.06
CA GLY A 154 -22.47 -4.27 -3.98
C GLY A 154 -20.95 -4.21 -4.20
N GLU A 155 -20.34 -3.04 -4.07
CA GLU A 155 -18.90 -2.85 -4.26
C GLU A 155 -18.11 -3.60 -3.18
N ALA A 156 -17.13 -4.40 -3.60
CA ALA A 156 -16.23 -5.07 -2.67
C ALA A 156 -15.20 -4.11 -2.05
N GLY A 157 -14.98 -2.93 -2.64
CA GLY A 157 -14.02 -1.96 -2.13
C GLY A 157 -13.86 -0.75 -3.05
N MET A 158 -13.16 0.27 -2.57
CA MET A 158 -12.78 1.46 -3.34
C MET A 158 -11.48 2.04 -2.81
N ALA A 159 -10.62 2.56 -3.69
CA ALA A 159 -9.37 3.20 -3.33
C ALA A 159 -9.10 4.43 -4.18
N VAL A 160 -8.28 5.34 -3.66
CA VAL A 160 -7.81 6.50 -4.42
C VAL A 160 -6.58 6.08 -5.23
N PRO A 161 -6.63 6.08 -6.57
CA PRO A 161 -5.54 5.55 -7.38
C PRO A 161 -4.30 6.44 -7.35
N GLU A 162 -3.12 5.87 -7.59
CA GLU A 162 -1.85 6.58 -7.81
C GLU A 162 -1.47 7.58 -6.69
N THR A 163 -1.87 7.29 -5.46
CA THR A 163 -1.66 8.18 -4.31
C THR A 163 -0.71 7.62 -3.27
N VAL A 164 -0.11 6.43 -3.47
CA VAL A 164 0.86 5.84 -2.54
C VAL A 164 1.88 6.88 -2.09
N CYS A 165 2.25 6.83 -0.81
CA CYS A 165 3.18 7.79 -0.21
C CYS A 165 2.67 9.23 -0.08
N THR A 166 1.37 9.44 -0.26
CA THR A 166 0.72 10.68 0.11
C THR A 166 -0.26 10.42 1.26
N PRO A 167 -0.62 11.43 2.05
CA PRO A 167 -1.68 11.29 3.06
C PRO A 167 -3.03 10.83 2.49
N ARG A 168 -3.22 10.93 1.16
CA ARG A 168 -4.44 10.54 0.44
C ARG A 168 -4.43 9.09 -0.05
N ALA A 169 -3.36 8.33 0.23
CA ALA A 169 -3.27 6.90 -0.05
C ALA A 169 -4.23 6.13 0.85
N VAL A 170 -5.50 6.03 0.44
CA VAL A 170 -6.54 5.35 1.20
C VAL A 170 -7.26 4.30 0.35
N GLY A 171 -7.71 3.25 1.02
CA GLY A 171 -8.57 2.20 0.46
C GLY A 171 -9.58 1.69 1.47
N ILE A 172 -10.74 1.27 1.00
CA ILE A 172 -11.79 0.58 1.75
C ILE A 172 -11.94 -0.81 1.16
N SER A 173 -11.91 -1.83 2.01
CA SER A 173 -12.14 -3.23 1.65
C SER A 173 -13.30 -3.78 2.46
N VAL A 174 -14.30 -4.30 1.77
CA VAL A 174 -15.50 -4.88 2.36
C VAL A 174 -15.29 -6.35 2.65
N ASP A 175 -15.53 -6.75 3.89
CA ASP A 175 -15.53 -8.14 4.29
C ASP A 175 -16.79 -8.82 3.81
N VAL A 176 -16.71 -9.53 2.68
CA VAL A 176 -17.86 -10.23 2.09
C VAL A 176 -18.22 -11.51 2.85
N ASN A 177 -17.25 -12.17 3.48
CA ASN A 177 -17.43 -13.41 4.22
C ASN A 177 -16.39 -13.56 5.34
N VAL A 178 -16.86 -13.51 6.59
CA VAL A 178 -16.03 -13.59 7.80
C VAL A 178 -15.24 -14.90 7.92
N TYR A 179 -15.69 -15.98 7.28
CA TYR A 179 -15.04 -17.29 7.32
C TYR A 179 -13.97 -17.46 6.23
N GLU A 180 -13.87 -16.51 5.29
CA GLU A 180 -12.99 -16.57 4.14
C GLU A 180 -12.07 -15.33 4.08
N PRO A 181 -11.11 -15.19 5.01
CA PRO A 181 -10.27 -13.99 5.12
C PRO A 181 -9.41 -13.71 3.89
N HIS A 182 -9.17 -14.72 3.05
CA HIS A 182 -8.44 -14.58 1.80
C HIS A 182 -9.19 -13.71 0.77
N LEU A 183 -10.54 -13.68 0.80
CA LEU A 183 -11.34 -12.82 -0.08
C LEU A 183 -11.13 -11.35 0.28
N LEU A 184 -11.23 -11.02 1.57
CA LEU A 184 -10.95 -9.68 2.09
C LEU A 184 -9.50 -9.27 1.82
N ALA A 185 -8.54 -10.19 2.00
CA ALA A 185 -7.13 -9.94 1.69
C ALA A 185 -6.89 -9.67 0.20
N GLY A 186 -7.58 -10.38 -0.69
CA GLY A 186 -7.53 -10.15 -2.13
C GLY A 186 -8.04 -8.76 -2.49
N THR A 187 -9.17 -8.35 -1.91
CA THR A 187 -9.72 -7.00 -2.05
C THR A 187 -8.75 -5.95 -1.51
N MET A 188 -8.20 -6.13 -0.31
CA MET A 188 -7.22 -5.20 0.28
C MET A 188 -5.97 -5.07 -0.60
N ALA A 189 -5.44 -6.18 -1.12
CA ALA A 189 -4.31 -6.14 -2.03
C ALA A 189 -4.66 -5.42 -3.34
N HIS A 190 -5.85 -5.63 -3.87
CA HIS A 190 -6.35 -4.90 -5.05
C HIS A 190 -6.46 -3.38 -4.78
N MET A 191 -6.93 -2.98 -3.59
CA MET A 191 -7.03 -1.57 -3.19
C MET A 191 -5.65 -0.90 -3.02
N ILE A 192 -4.71 -1.60 -2.41
CA ILE A 192 -3.30 -1.15 -2.35
C ILE A 192 -2.73 -1.06 -3.77
N GLY A 193 -3.07 -2.01 -4.64
CA GLY A 193 -2.78 -1.99 -6.08
C GLY A 193 -3.20 -0.68 -6.75
N HIS A 194 -4.44 -0.23 -6.52
CA HIS A 194 -4.86 1.09 -7.01
C HIS A 194 -4.00 2.22 -6.45
N ASN A 195 -3.70 2.24 -5.15
CA ASN A 195 -2.87 3.30 -4.57
C ASN A 195 -1.48 3.39 -5.22
N ILE A 196 -0.87 2.25 -5.59
CA ILE A 196 0.46 2.23 -6.20
C ILE A 196 0.47 2.56 -7.70
N GLY A 197 -0.66 2.41 -8.40
CA GLY A 197 -0.80 2.60 -9.85
C GLY A 197 -0.31 1.40 -10.66
#